data_AF-A0A966RCX6-F1
#
_entry.id   AF-A0A966RCX6-F1
#
_cell.length_a   1.000
_cell.length_b   1.000
_cell.length_c   1.000
_cell.angle_alpha   90.00
_cell.angle_beta   90.00
_cell.angle_gamma   90.00
#
_symmetry.space_group_name_H-M   'P 1'
#
loop_
_entity.id
_entity.type
_entity.pdbx_description
1 polymer ?
#
loop_
_entity_poly.entity_id
_entity_poly.type
_entity_poly.pdbx_seq_one_letter_code
_entity_poly.pdbx_strand_id
1 'polypeptide(L)'
;MLAARADHSHPLPSTINAETIAASGNVTVGGTLSVTGALTAGTLNVPAGSLSGLSEAIDDRVDALLVAGSGITKTYDDTANTLTLSVGSHTQAISTVTGLQAALDGKAAATHAHAIADVTDLATALAGRPTSNISATAGAAAITNIVAISQAAYTALSAKDSSTLYVIT
;
A
#
# COMPACT_ATOMS: atom_id res chain seq x y z
N MET A 1 2.67 96.05 54.47
CA MET A 1 3.77 95.13 54.10
C MET A 1 3.15 94.00 53.28
N LEU A 2 3.28 94.08 51.96
CA LEU A 2 2.72 93.10 51.03
C LEU A 2 3.73 91.96 50.88
N ALA A 3 3.48 90.81 51.49
CA ALA A 3 4.36 89.66 51.37
C ALA A 3 4.33 89.16 49.92
N ALA A 4 5.45 89.29 49.21
CA ALA A 4 5.64 88.68 47.90
C ALA A 4 5.52 87.17 48.05
N ARG A 5 4.49 86.58 47.43
CA ARG A 5 4.41 85.12 47.26
C ARG A 5 5.59 84.70 46.39
N ALA A 6 6.49 83.88 46.90
CA ALA A 6 7.58 83.35 46.11
C ALA A 6 6.98 82.50 44.98
N ASP A 7 7.20 82.91 43.73
CA ASP A 7 7.11 82.02 42.58
C ASP A 7 8.26 81.01 42.74
N HIS A 8 7.94 79.82 43.26
CA HIS A 8 8.90 78.74 43.29
C HIS A 8 8.61 77.81 42.12
N SER A 9 9.53 77.84 41.16
CA SER A 9 9.61 76.82 40.13
C SER A 9 10.41 75.65 40.71
N HIS A 10 9.75 74.53 40.96
CA HIS A 10 10.44 73.26 41.16
C HIS A 10 10.42 72.49 39.85
N PRO A 11 11.56 71.91 39.43
CA PRO A 11 11.57 71.05 38.25
C PRO A 11 10.64 69.86 38.50
N LEU A 12 9.88 69.50 37.48
CA LEU A 12 9.06 68.29 37.53
C LEU A 12 9.96 67.06 37.70
N PRO A 13 9.49 66.03 38.43
CA PRO A 13 10.27 64.82 38.61
C PRO A 13 10.49 64.12 37.27
N SER A 14 11.69 63.60 37.06
CA SER A 14 12.06 62.83 35.86
C SER A 14 11.50 61.40 35.86
N THR A 15 10.83 60.98 36.95
CA THR A 15 10.24 59.65 37.11
C THR A 15 8.98 59.75 37.95
N ILE A 16 7.94 58.98 37.59
CA ILE A 16 6.70 58.88 38.34
C ILE A 16 6.62 57.46 38.92
N ASN A 17 6.57 57.36 40.25
CA ASN A 17 6.38 56.10 40.97
C ASN A 17 4.92 56.04 41.45
N ALA A 18 4.03 55.41 40.67
CA ALA A 18 2.62 55.26 41.00
C ALA A 18 2.24 53.78 41.02
N GLU A 19 1.44 53.37 42.01
CA GLU A 19 0.91 52.00 42.09
C GLU A 19 -0.14 51.73 40.99
N THR A 20 -0.86 52.77 40.55
CA THR A 20 -1.85 52.69 39.47
C THR A 20 -1.85 53.97 38.64
N ILE A 21 -1.95 53.82 37.32
CA ILE A 21 -2.15 54.92 36.37
C ILE A 21 -3.45 54.64 35.63
N ALA A 22 -4.49 55.43 35.90
CA ALA A 22 -5.77 55.34 35.20
C ALA A 22 -5.88 56.50 34.20
N ALA A 23 -6.08 56.18 32.92
CA ALA A 23 -6.29 57.16 31.86
C ALA A 23 -7.64 56.92 31.19
N SER A 24 -8.39 57.98 30.89
CA SER A 24 -9.63 57.90 30.10
C SER A 24 -9.39 57.76 28.59
N GLY A 25 -8.12 57.66 28.18
CA GLY A 25 -7.67 57.56 26.79
C GLY A 25 -6.33 56.83 26.70
N ASN A 26 -5.60 57.07 25.61
CA ASN A 26 -4.37 56.33 25.31
C ASN A 26 -3.23 56.72 26.26
N VAL A 27 -2.42 55.73 26.65
CA VAL A 27 -1.12 55.96 27.29
C VAL A 27 -0.04 55.71 26.25
N THR A 28 0.73 56.75 25.92
CA THR A 28 1.86 56.65 24.98
C THR A 28 3.16 56.54 25.77
N VAL A 29 3.92 55.46 25.55
CA VAL A 29 5.26 55.29 26.12
C VAL A 29 6.27 55.58 25.02
N GLY A 30 7.07 56.64 25.18
CA GLY A 30 8.10 57.03 24.19
C GLY A 30 9.31 56.10 24.11
N GLY A 31 9.30 54.98 24.85
CA GLY A 31 10.39 54.02 24.97
C GLY A 31 9.87 52.61 25.24
N THR A 32 10.62 51.80 25.98
CA THR A 32 10.22 50.42 26.33
C THR A 32 9.19 50.42 27.46
N LEU A 33 8.11 49.67 27.28
CA LEU A 33 7.20 49.29 28.35
C LEU A 33 7.64 47.92 28.91
N SER A 34 8.07 47.86 30.17
CA SER A 34 8.41 46.61 30.86
C SER A 34 7.26 46.21 31.78
N VAL A 35 6.67 45.03 31.55
CA VAL A 35 5.61 44.46 32.38
C VAL A 35 6.14 43.14 32.92
N THR A 36 6.27 43.02 34.24
CA THR A 36 6.80 41.83 34.91
C THR A 36 5.71 40.78 35.21
N GLY A 37 4.43 41.14 35.01
CA GLY A 37 3.27 40.27 35.20
C GLY A 37 2.41 40.14 33.94
N ALA A 38 1.14 39.83 34.12
CA ALA A 38 0.20 39.70 33.01
C ALA A 38 -0.23 41.07 32.46
N LEU A 39 -0.14 41.24 31.15
CA LEU A 39 -0.81 42.32 30.43
C LEU A 39 -2.17 41.82 29.94
N THR A 40 -3.25 42.35 30.50
CA THR A 40 -4.60 42.11 29.99
C THR A 40 -4.95 43.21 28.99
N ALA A 41 -4.85 42.93 27.70
CA ALA A 41 -5.21 43.86 26.63
C ALA A 41 -6.29 43.23 25.73
N GLY A 42 -7.27 44.01 25.30
CA GLY A 42 -8.28 43.53 24.35
C GLY A 42 -7.69 43.26 22.96
N THR A 43 -6.85 44.17 22.48
CA THR A 43 -6.08 44.02 21.25
C THR A 43 -4.63 44.42 21.51
N LEU A 44 -3.70 43.64 20.96
CA LEU A 44 -2.27 43.91 21.03
C LEU A 44 -1.73 43.95 19.60
N ASN A 45 -1.43 45.15 19.11
CA ASN A 45 -0.88 45.35 17.77
C ASN A 45 0.65 45.25 17.82
N VAL A 46 1.17 44.04 17.59
CA VAL A 46 2.59 43.73 17.55
C VAL A 46 2.98 43.29 16.14
N PRO A 47 4.12 43.73 15.60
CA PRO A 47 4.62 43.22 14.34
C PRO A 47 4.84 41.70 14.42
N ALA A 48 4.57 40.98 13.34
CA ALA A 48 4.80 39.54 13.26
C ALA A 48 6.25 39.20 13.64
N GLY A 49 6.45 38.15 14.45
CA GLY A 49 7.76 37.71 14.93
C GLY A 49 8.35 38.52 16.10
N SER A 50 7.70 39.60 16.57
CA SER A 50 8.19 40.38 17.72
C SER A 50 7.88 39.75 19.09
N LEU A 51 7.04 38.72 19.13
CA LEU A 51 6.76 37.95 20.34
C LEU A 51 7.69 36.75 20.40
N SER A 52 8.75 36.87 21.20
CA SER A 52 9.64 35.76 21.54
C SER A 52 8.85 34.63 22.19
N GLY A 53 9.14 33.38 21.78
CA GLY A 53 8.48 32.17 22.30
C GLY A 53 7.08 31.88 21.73
N LEU A 54 6.53 32.74 20.87
CA LEU A 54 5.25 32.42 20.20
C LEU A 54 5.41 31.27 19.21
N SER A 55 6.54 31.19 18.49
CA SER A 55 6.83 30.05 17.62
C SER A 55 6.85 28.75 18.43
N GLU A 56 7.67 28.70 19.50
CA GLU A 56 7.72 27.57 20.44
C GLU A 56 6.32 27.16 20.95
N ALA A 57 5.51 28.12 21.38
CA ALA A 57 4.16 27.84 21.89
C ALA A 57 3.19 27.32 20.81
N ILE A 58 3.37 27.74 19.55
CA ILE A 58 2.62 27.20 18.40
C ILE A 58 3.09 25.79 18.10
N ASP A 59 4.40 25.54 18.17
CA ASP A 59 5.01 24.26 17.85
C ASP A 59 4.59 23.18 18.88
N ASP A 60 4.67 23.49 20.17
CA ASP A 60 4.11 22.69 21.27
C ASP A 60 2.61 22.38 21.06
N ARG A 61 1.86 23.40 20.63
CA ARG A 61 0.43 23.27 20.36
C ARG A 61 0.14 22.37 19.17
N VAL A 62 0.94 22.45 18.11
CA VAL A 62 0.83 21.60 16.93
C VAL A 62 1.14 20.15 17.28
N ASP A 63 2.24 19.90 18.00
CA ASP A 63 2.62 18.55 18.45
C ASP A 63 1.51 17.92 19.31
N ALA A 64 0.96 18.69 20.26
CA ALA A 64 -0.12 18.21 21.13
C ALA A 64 -1.46 17.97 20.39
N LEU A 65 -1.79 18.81 19.39
CA LEU A 65 -3.05 18.69 18.65
C LEU A 65 -3.04 17.51 17.68
N LEU A 66 -1.89 17.23 17.07
CA LEU A 66 -1.79 16.28 15.98
C LEU A 66 -1.42 14.88 16.48
N VAL A 67 -2.43 14.04 16.72
CA VAL A 67 -2.23 12.61 17.05
C VAL A 67 -2.05 11.74 15.81
N ALA A 68 -1.02 10.88 15.76
CA ALA A 68 -0.77 9.97 14.65
C ALA A 68 -1.74 8.77 14.69
N GLY A 69 -2.36 8.47 13.54
CA GLY A 69 -3.15 7.25 13.37
C GLY A 69 -2.29 6.03 13.07
N SER A 70 -2.90 4.84 13.02
CA SER A 70 -2.21 3.61 12.63
C SER A 70 -1.56 3.74 11.24
N GLY A 71 -0.27 3.39 11.13
CA GLY A 71 0.49 3.43 9.88
C GLY A 71 1.02 4.81 9.47
N ILE A 72 0.73 5.86 10.25
CA ILE A 72 1.26 7.21 10.05
C ILE A 72 2.34 7.50 11.07
N THR A 73 3.48 8.00 10.62
CA THR A 73 4.52 8.59 11.48
C THR A 73 4.43 10.11 11.38
N LYS A 74 4.51 10.76 12.54
CA LYS A 74 4.58 12.22 12.69
C LYS A 74 5.96 12.60 13.20
N THR A 75 6.59 13.55 12.54
CA THR A 75 7.87 14.10 12.98
C THR A 75 7.82 15.61 12.81
N TYR A 76 7.95 16.31 13.93
CA TYR A 76 8.16 17.75 13.95
C TYR A 76 9.67 18.03 14.08
N ASP A 77 10.19 18.94 13.25
CA ASP A 77 11.55 19.44 13.31
C ASP A 77 11.50 20.97 13.47
N ASP A 78 11.77 21.40 14.71
CA ASP A 78 11.80 22.81 15.12
C ASP A 78 12.90 23.60 14.39
N THR A 79 14.09 23.03 14.26
CA THR A 79 15.22 23.71 13.60
C THR A 79 14.92 23.95 12.11
N ALA A 80 14.24 23.00 11.46
CA ALA A 80 13.81 23.15 10.08
C ALA A 80 12.46 23.88 9.91
N ASN A 81 11.73 24.11 11.01
CA ASN A 81 10.35 24.58 11.02
C ASN A 81 9.44 23.75 10.07
N THR A 82 9.48 22.43 10.21
CA THR A 82 8.67 21.51 9.39
C THR A 82 7.93 20.47 10.21
N LEU A 83 6.74 20.14 9.74
CA LEU A 83 6.00 18.95 10.16
C LEU A 83 5.96 17.96 8.99
N THR A 84 6.53 16.78 9.20
CA THR A 84 6.50 15.68 8.23
C THR A 84 5.50 14.62 8.65
N LEU A 85 4.63 14.25 7.71
CA LEU A 85 3.71 13.12 7.82
C LEU A 85 4.13 12.06 6.82
N SER A 86 4.48 10.86 7.30
CA SER A 86 4.86 9.75 6.43
C SER A 86 3.99 8.53 6.69
N VAL A 87 3.77 7.74 5.64
CA VAL A 87 3.13 6.42 5.72
C VAL A 87 4.23 5.37 5.70
N GLY A 88 4.16 4.42 6.62
CA GLY A 88 5.02 3.24 6.59
C GLY A 88 4.70 2.35 5.38
N SER A 89 5.63 1.46 5.02
CA SER A 89 5.28 0.36 4.12
C SER A 89 4.20 -0.50 4.76
N HIS A 90 3.21 -0.94 3.97
CA HIS A 90 2.18 -1.87 4.44
C HIS A 90 2.21 -3.14 3.60
N THR A 91 1.84 -4.25 4.21
CA THR A 91 1.65 -5.53 3.54
C THR A 91 0.17 -5.81 3.44
N GLN A 92 -0.29 -6.20 2.24
CA GLN A 92 -1.67 -6.57 2.00
C GLN A 92 -1.79 -8.10 1.87
N ALA A 93 -2.30 -8.76 2.91
CA ALA A 93 -2.60 -10.20 2.83
C ALA A 93 -3.84 -10.44 1.95
N ILE A 94 -3.86 -11.49 1.13
CA ILE A 94 -5.01 -11.83 0.25
C ILE A 94 -6.32 -11.92 1.04
N SER A 95 -6.26 -12.44 2.27
CA SER A 95 -7.41 -12.60 3.18
C SER A 95 -8.11 -11.29 3.55
N THR A 96 -7.44 -10.15 3.39
CA THR A 96 -8.00 -8.83 3.69
C THR A 96 -8.78 -8.22 2.53
N VAL A 97 -8.65 -8.78 1.33
CA VAL A 97 -9.42 -8.37 0.15
C VAL A 97 -10.58 -9.34 -0.01
N THR A 98 -11.76 -8.94 0.47
CA THR A 98 -12.98 -9.76 0.40
C THR A 98 -13.22 -10.27 -1.02
N GLY A 99 -13.32 -11.60 -1.16
CA GLY A 99 -13.58 -12.27 -2.44
C GLY A 99 -12.35 -12.56 -3.30
N LEU A 100 -11.16 -12.00 -2.99
CA LEU A 100 -9.96 -12.25 -3.79
C LEU A 100 -9.51 -13.71 -3.72
N GLN A 101 -9.54 -14.32 -2.52
CA GLN A 101 -9.18 -15.73 -2.36
C GLN A 101 -10.04 -16.64 -3.24
N ALA A 102 -11.37 -16.48 -3.18
CA ALA A 102 -12.29 -17.26 -4.00
C ALA A 102 -12.10 -17.03 -5.52
N ALA A 103 -11.82 -15.79 -5.94
CA ALA A 103 -11.54 -15.48 -7.33
C ALA A 103 -10.26 -16.14 -7.84
N LEU A 104 -9.20 -16.17 -7.03
CA LEU A 104 -7.95 -16.85 -7.34
C LEU A 104 -8.14 -18.37 -7.37
N ASP A 105 -8.83 -18.93 -6.37
CA ASP A 105 -9.15 -20.35 -6.30
C ASP A 105 -10.02 -20.80 -7.49
N GLY A 106 -10.89 -19.91 -7.99
CA GLY A 106 -11.72 -20.17 -9.16
C GLY A 106 -10.97 -20.14 -10.50
N LYS A 107 -9.75 -19.58 -10.55
CA LYS A 107 -8.99 -19.48 -11.81
C LYS A 107 -8.30 -20.79 -12.19
N ALA A 108 -7.90 -21.58 -11.21
CA ALA A 108 -7.34 -22.91 -11.39
C ALA A 108 -8.33 -23.91 -10.81
N ALA A 109 -9.22 -24.45 -11.64
CA ALA A 109 -10.10 -25.53 -11.20
C ALA A 109 -9.26 -26.62 -10.50
N ALA A 110 -9.65 -27.01 -9.28
CA ALA A 110 -8.93 -28.01 -8.48
C ALA A 110 -8.74 -29.35 -9.23
N THR A 111 -9.56 -29.59 -10.25
CA THR A 111 -9.39 -30.63 -11.25
C THR A 111 -9.54 -30.00 -12.63
N HIS A 112 -8.45 -29.81 -13.36
CA HIS A 112 -8.51 -29.57 -14.80
C HIS A 112 -8.20 -30.90 -15.50
N ALA A 113 -9.07 -31.28 -16.43
CA ALA A 113 -8.90 -32.46 -17.26
C ALA A 113 -9.04 -32.05 -18.72
N HIS A 114 -8.25 -32.68 -19.58
CA HIS A 114 -8.38 -32.53 -21.02
C HIS A 114 -9.05 -33.76 -21.60
N ALA A 115 -10.11 -33.56 -22.37
CA ALA A 115 -10.60 -34.58 -23.28
C ALA A 115 -9.63 -34.71 -24.46
N ILE A 116 -9.56 -35.88 -25.09
CA ILE A 116 -8.78 -36.05 -26.34
C ILE A 116 -9.24 -35.05 -27.41
N ALA A 117 -10.54 -34.70 -27.41
CA ALA A 117 -11.13 -33.71 -28.30
C ALA A 117 -10.57 -32.28 -28.11
N ASP A 118 -9.91 -31.98 -26.98
CA ASP A 118 -9.32 -30.68 -26.72
C ASP A 118 -8.02 -30.46 -27.52
N VAL A 119 -7.43 -31.53 -28.03
CA VAL A 119 -6.24 -31.47 -28.88
C VAL A 119 -6.67 -31.73 -30.32
N THR A 120 -6.70 -30.66 -31.12
CA THR A 120 -6.98 -30.74 -32.55
C THR A 120 -6.14 -31.85 -33.20
N ASP A 121 -6.80 -32.67 -34.01
CA ASP A 121 -6.22 -33.81 -34.74
C ASP A 121 -5.68 -34.99 -33.90
N LEU A 122 -5.68 -34.93 -32.56
CA LEU A 122 -5.17 -36.04 -31.73
C LEU A 122 -6.01 -37.31 -31.89
N ALA A 123 -7.34 -37.19 -31.95
CA ALA A 123 -8.23 -38.31 -32.17
C ALA A 123 -7.93 -39.03 -33.51
N THR A 124 -7.72 -38.25 -34.58
CA THR A 124 -7.38 -38.76 -35.91
C THR A 124 -5.99 -39.42 -35.91
N ALA A 125 -5.01 -38.77 -35.28
CA ALA A 125 -3.66 -39.30 -35.14
C ALA A 125 -3.65 -40.63 -34.38
N LEU A 126 -4.45 -40.77 -33.32
CA LEU A 126 -4.59 -42.02 -32.56
C LEU A 126 -5.31 -43.11 -33.36
N ALA A 127 -6.39 -42.77 -34.08
CA ALA A 127 -7.10 -43.71 -34.93
C ALA A 127 -6.23 -44.27 -36.07
N GLY A 128 -5.25 -43.48 -36.53
CA GLY A 128 -4.24 -43.91 -37.50
C GLY A 128 -3.13 -44.79 -36.93
N ARG A 129 -3.04 -44.97 -35.61
CA ARG A 129 -2.05 -45.87 -35.00
C ARG A 129 -2.57 -47.32 -35.07
N PRO A 130 -1.74 -48.29 -35.49
CA PRO A 130 -2.13 -49.69 -35.45
C PRO A 130 -2.42 -50.11 -34.00
N THR A 131 -3.57 -50.76 -33.78
CA THR A 131 -4.03 -51.24 -32.45
C THR A 131 -3.29 -52.50 -31.98
N SER A 132 -2.35 -53.00 -32.79
CA SER A 132 -1.48 -54.13 -32.48
C SER A 132 -0.12 -53.88 -33.12
N ASN A 133 0.96 -54.21 -32.40
CA ASN A 133 2.34 -54.05 -32.87
C ASN A 133 2.72 -55.10 -33.95
N ILE A 134 1.82 -55.39 -34.88
CA ILE A 134 2.07 -56.24 -36.03
C ILE A 134 2.44 -55.30 -37.17
N SER A 135 3.72 -54.92 -37.22
CA SER A 135 4.32 -54.31 -38.40
C SER A 135 4.52 -55.41 -39.44
N ALA A 136 3.44 -55.85 -40.09
CA ALA A 136 3.55 -56.65 -41.30
C ALA A 136 3.99 -55.71 -42.43
N THR A 137 5.29 -55.65 -42.69
CA THR A 137 5.83 -55.00 -43.88
C THR A 137 5.11 -55.56 -45.11
N ALA A 138 4.36 -54.71 -45.80
CA ALA A 138 3.64 -55.03 -47.03
C ALA A 138 4.64 -55.42 -48.13
N GLY A 139 5.01 -56.70 -48.16
CA GLY A 139 5.87 -57.29 -49.19
C GLY A 139 5.13 -58.24 -50.14
N ALA A 140 4.05 -58.86 -49.70
CA ALA A 140 3.19 -59.71 -50.54
C ALA A 140 1.83 -59.90 -49.84
N ALA A 141 0.76 -59.34 -50.41
CA ALA A 141 -0.62 -59.31 -49.90
C ALA A 141 -0.78 -58.75 -48.47
N ALA A 142 -1.69 -57.78 -48.27
CA ALA A 142 -1.99 -57.32 -46.92
C ALA A 142 -2.51 -58.50 -46.07
N ILE A 143 -1.94 -58.69 -44.88
CA ILE A 143 -2.49 -59.62 -43.88
C ILE A 143 -3.79 -58.99 -43.38
N THR A 144 -4.91 -59.67 -43.62
CA THR A 144 -6.27 -59.20 -43.30
C THR A 144 -6.87 -59.95 -42.12
N ASN A 145 -6.24 -61.04 -41.69
CA ASN A 145 -6.72 -61.90 -40.61
C ASN A 145 -5.56 -62.39 -39.72
N ILE A 146 -5.81 -62.57 -38.42
CA ILE A 146 -4.84 -63.11 -37.47
C ILE A 146 -5.55 -64.20 -36.66
N VAL A 147 -4.98 -65.41 -36.65
CA VAL A 147 -5.54 -66.54 -35.94
C VAL A 147 -4.48 -67.17 -35.06
N ALA A 148 -4.78 -67.34 -33.77
CA ALA A 148 -3.95 -68.12 -32.86
C ALA A 148 -4.38 -69.59 -32.88
N ILE A 149 -3.46 -70.50 -33.19
CA ILE A 149 -3.71 -71.95 -33.25
C ILE A 149 -2.52 -72.73 -32.69
N SER A 150 -2.76 -73.96 -32.24
CA SER A 150 -1.69 -74.85 -31.78
C SER A 150 -0.78 -75.29 -32.94
N GLN A 151 0.44 -75.71 -32.60
CA GLN A 151 1.41 -76.18 -33.60
C GLN A 151 0.85 -77.34 -34.45
N ALA A 152 0.13 -78.27 -33.81
CA ALA A 152 -0.49 -79.41 -34.48
C ALA A 152 -1.57 -78.97 -35.48
N ALA A 153 -2.38 -77.96 -35.11
CA ALA A 153 -3.39 -77.40 -35.99
C ALA A 153 -2.78 -76.63 -37.17
N TYR A 154 -1.70 -75.87 -36.94
CA TYR A 154 -1.00 -75.15 -38.01
C TYR A 154 -0.40 -76.10 -39.05
N THR A 155 0.18 -77.22 -38.61
CA THR A 155 0.72 -78.24 -39.51
C THR A 155 -0.37 -79.02 -40.26
N ALA A 156 -1.57 -79.10 -39.70
CA ALA A 156 -2.70 -79.83 -40.30
C ALA A 156 -3.49 -79.00 -41.33
N LEU A 157 -3.17 -77.71 -41.52
CA LEU A 157 -3.83 -76.89 -42.54
C LEU A 157 -3.55 -77.44 -43.94
N SER A 158 -4.62 -77.68 -44.69
CA SER A 158 -4.54 -78.17 -46.08
C SER A 158 -3.90 -77.15 -47.02
N ALA A 159 -4.05 -75.85 -46.74
CA ALA A 159 -3.35 -74.75 -47.39
C ALA A 159 -3.25 -73.57 -46.41
N LYS A 160 -2.12 -72.86 -46.42
CA LYS A 160 -1.91 -71.67 -45.59
C LYS A 160 -2.39 -70.45 -46.36
N ASP A 161 -3.36 -69.72 -45.81
CA ASP A 161 -3.82 -68.48 -46.40
C ASP A 161 -2.72 -67.41 -46.26
N SER A 162 -2.25 -66.89 -47.39
CA SER A 162 -1.23 -65.83 -47.45
C SER A 162 -1.69 -64.51 -46.83
N SER A 163 -3.00 -64.31 -46.65
CA SER A 163 -3.58 -63.15 -45.99
C SER A 163 -3.87 -63.37 -44.50
N THR A 164 -3.57 -64.55 -43.95
CA THR A 164 -3.73 -64.86 -42.52
C THR A 164 -2.37 -65.03 -41.82
N LEU A 165 -2.10 -64.25 -40.78
CA LEU A 165 -0.99 -64.52 -39.87
C LEU A 165 -1.42 -65.57 -38.84
N TYR A 166 -0.80 -66.74 -38.90
CA TYR A 166 -1.02 -67.79 -37.91
C TYR A 166 -0.01 -67.63 -36.77
N VAL A 167 -0.50 -67.21 -35.61
CA VAL A 167 0.32 -67.13 -34.39
C VAL A 167 0.28 -68.50 -33.73
N ILE A 168 1.41 -69.21 -33.75
CA ILE A 168 1.50 -70.53 -33.14
C ILE A 168 1.65 -70.33 -31.64
N THR A 169 0.63 -70.73 -30.88
CA THR A 169 0.59 -70.66 -29.42
C THR A 169 0.60 -72.05 -28.81
#